data_AF-A0A1G8QV02-F1
#
_entry.id   AF-A0A1G8QV02-F1
#
_cell.length_a   1.000
_cell.length_b   1.000
_cell.length_c   1.000
_cell.angle_alpha   90.00
_cell.angle_beta   90.00
_cell.angle_gamma   90.00
#
_symmetry.space_group_name_H-M   'P 1'
#
loop_
_entity.id
_entity.type
_entity.pdbx_description
1 polymer ?
#
loop_
_entity_poly.entity_id
_entity_poly.type
_entity_poly.pdbx_seq_one_letter_code
_entity_poly.pdbx_strand_id
1 'polypeptide(L)'
;MRGNRQNITLAPGCGLGATIHEIGHSAGLWHEQSREDRNNFVTIDFTNIQQQSAHNFNQHITDGDDVGPYDYHSIMHYPRRAFAIDTGRDTMTPVQNVEIGQREGLSPGDCAAVRSMYSGLEPAAVFRGVQFTGSVPARTTKRWFTHSWPAHWYVLWTVVPTAPAVDGGAQVKWTTQVTRQSGGLLKYFLAITNLTGGQVDVEARYDVLGWSPGAL
;
A
#
# COMPACT_ATOMS: atom_id res chain seq x y z
N MET A 1 14.56 -13.96 -3.53
CA MET A 1 13.21 -14.37 -3.05
C MET A 1 13.27 -15.78 -2.48
N ARG A 2 12.58 -16.05 -1.36
CA ARG A 2 12.67 -17.35 -0.64
C ARG A 2 11.99 -18.54 -1.34
N GLY A 3 11.02 -18.29 -2.23
CA GLY A 3 10.18 -19.32 -2.87
C GLY A 3 9.19 -20.00 -1.89
N ASN A 4 8.09 -20.56 -2.39
CA ASN A 4 7.06 -21.25 -1.60
C ASN A 4 6.40 -20.38 -0.51
N ARG A 5 5.86 -20.99 0.55
CA ARG A 5 5.18 -20.29 1.66
C ARG A 5 6.17 -19.38 2.41
N GLN A 6 5.80 -18.12 2.54
CA GLN A 6 6.50 -17.13 3.36
C GLN A 6 5.56 -16.64 4.45
N ASN A 7 6.01 -16.69 5.71
CA ASN A 7 5.24 -16.16 6.83
C ASN A 7 5.59 -14.70 7.03
N ILE A 8 4.56 -13.86 7.12
CA ILE A 8 4.66 -12.49 7.60
C ILE A 8 4.20 -12.51 9.05
N THR A 9 5.08 -12.16 9.97
CA THR A 9 4.78 -12.18 11.41
C THR A 9 4.51 -10.76 11.87
N LEU A 10 3.33 -10.53 12.43
CA LEU A 10 2.95 -9.25 13.02
C LEU A 10 3.10 -9.34 14.54
N ALA A 11 3.76 -8.35 15.14
CA ALA A 11 3.82 -8.23 16.59
C ALA A 11 2.43 -7.94 17.20
N PRO A 12 2.19 -8.29 18.48
CA PRO A 12 0.95 -7.94 19.16
C PRO A 12 0.69 -6.43 19.11
N GLY A 13 -0.49 -6.02 18.64
CA GLY A 13 -0.86 -4.61 18.51
C GLY A 13 -0.43 -3.94 17.19
N CYS A 14 0.06 -4.70 16.20
CA CYS A 14 0.36 -4.16 14.87
C CYS A 14 -0.89 -3.57 14.20
N GLY A 15 -0.84 -2.27 13.93
CA GLY A 15 -1.81 -1.56 13.09
C GLY A 15 -1.48 -1.66 11.60
N LEU A 16 -2.28 -0.97 10.77
CA LEU A 16 -2.15 -0.93 9.32
C LEU A 16 -0.71 -0.67 8.84
N GLY A 17 -0.04 0.35 9.37
CA GLY A 17 1.31 0.71 8.92
C GLY A 17 2.38 -0.35 9.20
N ALA A 18 2.30 -1.03 10.35
CA ALA A 18 3.20 -2.13 10.64
C ALA A 18 2.99 -3.28 9.66
N THR A 19 1.74 -3.59 9.32
CA THR A 19 1.44 -4.60 8.29
C THR A 19 1.99 -4.22 6.92
N ILE A 20 1.86 -2.96 6.51
CA ILE A 20 2.43 -2.46 5.24
C ILE A 20 3.96 -2.60 5.24
N HIS A 21 4.63 -2.24 6.34
CA HIS A 21 6.08 -2.37 6.52
C HIS A 21 6.56 -3.83 6.33
N GLU A 22 5.92 -4.79 6.98
CA GLU A 22 6.31 -6.21 6.87
C GLU A 22 6.02 -6.79 5.47
N ILE A 23 4.98 -6.28 4.79
CA ILE A 23 4.74 -6.59 3.37
C ILE A 23 5.85 -6.00 2.50
N GLY A 24 6.33 -4.79 2.81
CA GLY A 24 7.49 -4.16 2.16
C GLY A 24 8.73 -5.05 2.20
N HIS A 25 9.05 -5.63 3.37
CA HIS A 25 10.12 -6.62 3.49
C HIS A 25 9.89 -7.85 2.61
N SER A 26 8.65 -8.35 2.55
CA SER A 26 8.30 -9.48 1.69
C SER A 26 8.43 -9.17 0.18
N ALA A 27 8.22 -7.91 -0.20
CA ALA A 27 8.46 -7.40 -1.55
C ALA A 27 9.94 -7.15 -1.86
N GLY A 28 10.84 -7.29 -0.87
CA GLY A 28 12.29 -7.17 -1.03
C GLY A 28 12.89 -5.85 -0.55
N LEU A 29 12.12 -4.98 0.12
CA LEU A 29 12.65 -3.74 0.67
C LEU A 29 13.41 -4.00 1.98
N TRP A 30 14.64 -3.48 2.08
CA TRP A 30 15.37 -3.35 3.34
C TRP A 30 14.93 -2.09 4.09
N HIS A 31 15.42 -1.91 5.33
CA HIS A 31 15.20 -0.66 6.05
C HIS A 31 15.95 0.50 5.40
N GLU A 32 15.33 1.66 5.32
CA GLU A 32 15.90 2.84 4.66
C GLU A 32 17.21 3.31 5.32
N GLN A 33 17.30 3.22 6.65
CA GLN A 33 18.55 3.56 7.34
C GLN A 33 19.69 2.56 7.09
N SER A 34 19.45 1.46 6.39
CA SER A 34 20.47 0.45 6.06
C SER A 34 21.03 0.59 4.64
N ARG A 35 20.67 1.65 3.91
CA ARG A 35 21.25 2.00 2.61
C ARG A 35 22.76 2.18 2.65
N GLU A 36 23.42 2.04 1.50
CA GLU A 36 24.87 2.22 1.36
C GLU A 36 25.28 3.67 1.55
N ASP A 37 24.44 4.60 1.11
CA ASP A 37 24.65 6.04 1.20
C ASP A 37 24.17 6.68 2.52
N ARG A 38 23.58 5.91 3.45
CA ARG A 38 22.86 6.43 4.63
C ARG A 38 23.66 7.39 5.51
N ASN A 39 24.98 7.25 5.58
CA ASN A 39 25.85 8.11 6.40
C ASN A 39 25.90 9.57 5.89
N ASN A 40 25.44 9.86 4.68
CA ASN A 40 25.27 11.23 4.18
C ASN A 40 23.98 11.89 4.69
N PHE A 41 23.05 11.09 5.23
CA PHE A 41 21.69 11.52 5.53
C PHE A 41 21.32 11.38 7.01
N VAL A 42 21.90 10.41 7.71
CA VAL A 42 21.66 10.15 9.13
C VAL A 42 22.98 9.85 9.86
N THR A 43 23.05 10.22 11.13
CA THR A 43 24.12 9.82 12.06
C THR A 43 23.57 8.79 13.05
N ILE A 44 24.29 7.69 13.26
CA ILE A 44 23.92 6.62 14.18
C ILE A 44 24.78 6.69 15.45
N ASP A 45 24.16 6.81 16.62
CA ASP A 45 24.83 6.73 17.93
C ASP A 45 24.80 5.29 18.45
N PHE A 46 25.79 4.49 18.06
CA PHE A 46 25.94 3.11 18.54
C PHE A 46 26.14 2.99 20.05
N THR A 47 26.54 4.07 20.75
CA THR A 47 26.69 4.03 22.22
C THR A 47 25.36 3.99 22.95
N ASN A 48 24.28 4.41 22.28
CA ASN A 48 22.92 4.39 22.82
C ASN A 48 22.06 3.25 22.25
N ILE A 49 22.62 2.33 21.47
CA ILE A 49 21.88 1.20 20.89
C ILE A 49 22.07 -0.05 21.74
N GLN A 50 20.98 -0.75 22.04
CA GLN A 50 21.04 -2.04 22.72
C GLN A 50 21.95 -3.01 21.97
N GLN A 51 22.94 -3.59 22.66
CA GLN A 51 24.00 -4.37 22.04
C GLN A 51 23.47 -5.51 21.15
N GLN A 52 22.41 -6.20 21.58
CA GLN A 52 21.76 -7.28 20.83
C GLN A 52 21.08 -6.81 19.54
N SER A 53 20.79 -5.51 19.40
CA SER A 53 20.07 -4.91 18.28
C SER A 53 20.97 -4.05 17.38
N ALA A 54 22.26 -3.90 17.70
CA ALA A 54 23.19 -3.09 16.91
C ALA A 54 23.26 -3.51 15.44
N HIS A 55 23.12 -4.81 15.16
CA HIS A 55 23.11 -5.35 13.80
C HIS A 55 21.95 -4.84 12.93
N ASN A 56 20.84 -4.37 13.52
CA ASN A 56 19.72 -3.78 12.78
C ASN A 56 20.05 -2.43 12.14
N PHE A 57 21.20 -1.85 12.49
CA PHE A 57 21.73 -0.62 11.92
C PHE A 57 22.90 -0.88 10.97
N ASN A 58 23.16 -2.14 10.58
CA ASN A 58 24.18 -2.43 9.57
C ASN A 58 23.70 -1.97 8.18
N GLN A 59 24.64 -1.54 7.34
CA GLN A 59 24.37 -1.21 5.95
C GLN A 59 24.36 -2.49 5.11
N HIS A 60 23.46 -2.58 4.12
CA HIS A 60 23.34 -3.70 3.19
C HIS A 60 24.17 -3.50 1.92
N ILE A 61 25.48 -3.31 2.07
CA ILE A 61 26.43 -2.95 0.99
C ILE A 61 26.67 -4.09 -0.01
N THR A 62 26.45 -5.34 0.41
CA THR A 62 26.77 -6.51 -0.42
C THR A 62 25.54 -7.28 -0.88
N ASP A 63 24.38 -6.98 -0.30
CA ASP A 63 23.13 -7.73 -0.44
C ASP A 63 21.89 -6.81 -0.58
N GLY A 64 22.13 -5.53 -0.87
CA GLY A 64 21.16 -4.51 -1.21
C GLY A 64 21.64 -3.66 -2.39
N ASP A 65 20.75 -2.83 -2.92
CA ASP A 65 21.08 -1.81 -3.91
C ASP A 65 20.21 -0.57 -3.63
N ASP A 66 20.79 0.62 -3.79
CA ASP A 66 20.16 1.88 -3.44
C ASP A 66 19.26 2.34 -4.61
N VAL A 67 17.94 2.32 -4.41
CA VAL A 67 16.97 2.74 -5.44
C VAL A 67 16.44 4.14 -5.16
N GLY A 68 16.73 5.08 -6.05
CA GLY A 68 16.29 6.48 -5.92
C GLY A 68 17.01 7.24 -4.78
N PRO A 69 16.60 8.50 -4.50
CA PRO A 69 17.16 9.29 -3.41
C PRO A 69 16.76 8.74 -2.04
N TYR A 70 17.57 9.05 -1.01
CA TYR A 70 17.26 8.72 0.38
C TYR A 70 15.93 9.33 0.84
N ASP A 71 15.05 8.52 1.43
CA ASP A 71 13.70 8.91 1.81
C ASP A 71 13.47 8.86 3.33
N TYR A 72 13.64 10.00 4.00
CA TYR A 72 13.37 10.16 5.43
C TYR A 72 11.94 9.76 5.85
N HIS A 73 10.98 9.80 4.91
CA HIS A 73 9.59 9.45 5.16
C HIS A 73 9.21 8.05 4.66
N SER A 74 10.18 7.24 4.23
CA SER A 74 9.94 5.83 3.93
C SER A 74 9.29 5.12 5.12
N ILE A 75 8.27 4.29 4.87
CA ILE A 75 7.69 3.45 5.91
C ILE A 75 8.71 2.42 6.43
N MET A 76 9.76 2.17 5.65
CA MET A 76 10.88 1.28 5.97
C MET A 76 11.93 1.96 6.86
N HIS A 77 11.84 3.26 7.10
CA HIS A 77 12.77 3.97 7.98
C HIS A 77 12.44 3.71 9.47
N TYR A 78 13.47 3.51 10.30
CA TYR A 78 13.30 3.47 11.75
C TYR A 78 13.02 4.84 12.38
N PRO A 79 12.28 4.90 13.51
CA PRO A 79 12.18 6.14 14.28
C PRO A 79 13.52 6.49 14.96
N ARG A 80 13.69 7.76 15.35
CA ARG A 80 14.93 8.33 15.94
C ARG A 80 15.50 7.57 17.14
N ARG A 81 14.65 6.87 17.88
CA ARG A 81 14.98 6.19 19.16
C ARG A 81 14.81 4.68 19.11
N ALA A 82 14.81 4.11 17.90
CA ALA A 82 14.72 2.66 17.74
C ALA A 82 15.83 1.96 18.54
N PHE A 83 15.46 0.96 19.34
CA PHE A 83 16.37 0.14 20.16
C PHE A 83 17.28 0.93 21.12
N ALA A 84 16.83 2.10 21.59
CA ALA A 84 17.60 2.91 22.52
C ALA A 84 17.84 2.20 23.88
N ILE A 85 19.01 2.43 24.47
CA ILE A 85 19.30 2.13 25.88
C ILE A 85 18.66 3.21 26.75
N ASP A 86 18.94 4.48 26.44
CA ASP A 86 18.29 5.65 27.02
C ASP A 86 17.27 6.22 26.04
N THR A 87 15.97 6.06 26.36
CA THR A 87 14.84 6.51 25.53
C THR A 87 14.64 8.03 25.52
N GLY A 88 15.40 8.79 26.32
CA GLY A 88 15.49 10.25 26.23
C GLY A 88 16.45 10.73 25.15
N ARG A 89 17.31 9.85 24.63
CA ARG A 89 18.33 10.15 23.62
C ARG A 89 18.04 9.43 22.31
N ASP A 90 18.40 10.08 21.21
CA ASP A 90 18.28 9.48 19.88
C ASP A 90 19.37 8.43 19.65
N THR A 91 19.02 7.35 18.97
CA THR A 91 19.97 6.38 18.39
C THR A 91 20.32 6.75 16.96
N MET A 92 19.46 7.54 16.30
CA MET A 92 19.63 8.00 14.93
C MET A 92 19.11 9.43 14.79
N THR A 93 19.96 10.30 14.24
CA THR A 93 19.65 11.71 14.00
C THR A 93 19.79 12.03 12.51
N PRO A 94 18.70 12.49 11.85
CA PRO A 94 18.79 13.04 10.50
C PRO A 94 19.72 14.26 10.42
N VAL A 95 20.49 14.36 9.34
CA VAL A 95 21.33 15.53 9.04
C VAL A 95 20.45 16.77 8.77
N GLN A 96 19.28 16.55 8.16
CA GLN A 96 18.27 17.59 7.95
C GLN A 96 17.31 17.66 9.14
N ASN A 97 16.68 18.82 9.37
CA ASN A 97 15.66 18.96 10.40
C ASN A 97 14.32 18.37 9.93
N VAL A 98 14.21 17.04 9.94
CA VAL A 98 13.06 16.27 9.42
C VAL A 98 12.69 15.14 10.37
N GLU A 99 11.40 14.81 10.44
CA GLU A 99 10.90 13.68 11.20
C GLU A 99 11.06 12.37 10.42
N ILE A 100 11.37 11.29 11.14
CA ILE A 100 11.61 9.95 10.58
C ILE A 100 10.82 8.88 11.34
N GLY A 101 10.53 7.77 10.67
CA GLY A 101 9.89 6.61 11.29
C GLY A 101 8.36 6.63 11.26
N GLN A 102 7.75 7.33 10.30
CA GLN A 102 6.31 7.30 10.08
C GLN A 102 5.80 5.87 9.82
N ARG A 103 4.56 5.60 10.20
CA ARG A 103 3.85 4.33 9.96
C ARG A 103 2.42 4.56 9.47
N GLU A 104 2.21 5.61 8.69
CA GLU A 104 0.91 6.00 8.12
C GLU A 104 0.65 5.34 6.77
N GLY A 105 1.68 5.18 5.93
CA GLY A 105 1.57 4.58 4.61
C GLY A 105 2.87 4.58 3.82
N LEU A 106 2.84 4.01 2.60
CA LEU A 106 3.98 4.04 1.70
C LEU A 106 4.29 5.47 1.26
N SER A 107 5.56 5.84 1.27
CA SER A 107 6.02 7.08 0.66
C SER A 107 6.04 6.96 -0.88
N PRO A 108 6.18 8.08 -1.61
CA PRO A 108 6.46 8.04 -3.04
C PRO A 108 7.74 7.26 -3.37
N GLY A 109 8.77 7.33 -2.52
CA GLY A 109 10.02 6.59 -2.64
C GLY A 109 9.82 5.08 -2.53
N ASP A 110 9.06 4.63 -1.51
CA ASP A 110 8.72 3.21 -1.33
C ASP A 110 8.01 2.64 -2.58
N CYS A 111 7.02 3.38 -3.09
CA CYS A 111 6.29 3.01 -4.30
C CYS A 111 7.21 2.94 -5.53
N ALA A 112 8.11 3.91 -5.69
CA ALA A 112 9.03 3.96 -6.81
C ALA A 112 10.04 2.79 -6.77
N ALA A 113 10.55 2.44 -5.58
CA ALA A 113 11.47 1.33 -5.41
C ALA A 113 10.83 -0.01 -5.81
N VAL A 114 9.61 -0.28 -5.34
CA VAL A 114 8.85 -1.48 -5.72
C VAL A 114 8.60 -1.51 -7.23
N ARG A 115 8.20 -0.39 -7.84
CA ARG A 115 8.01 -0.32 -9.30
C ARG A 115 9.29 -0.58 -10.08
N SER A 116 10.44 -0.13 -9.58
CA SER A 116 11.74 -0.41 -10.19
C SER A 116 12.06 -1.90 -10.18
N MET A 117 11.89 -2.56 -9.03
CA MET A 117 12.12 -4.00 -8.87
C MET A 117 11.16 -4.86 -9.70
N TYR A 118 9.92 -4.39 -9.87
CA TYR A 118 8.84 -5.11 -10.54
C TYR A 118 8.32 -4.38 -11.79
N SER A 119 9.22 -3.81 -12.59
CA SER A 119 8.87 -3.02 -13.78
C SER A 119 8.04 -3.77 -14.84
N GLY A 120 8.06 -5.10 -14.83
CA GLY A 120 7.22 -5.95 -15.68
C GLY A 120 5.83 -6.28 -15.13
N LEU A 121 5.52 -5.87 -13.88
CA LEU A 121 4.19 -6.05 -13.28
C LEU A 121 3.28 -4.84 -13.51
N GLU A 122 3.85 -3.67 -13.77
CA GLU A 122 3.06 -2.46 -14.03
C GLU A 122 2.39 -2.56 -15.41
N PRO A 123 1.06 -2.48 -15.48
CA PRO A 123 0.32 -2.24 -16.71
C PRO A 123 0.97 -1.13 -17.57
N ALA A 124 1.48 -1.45 -18.76
CA ALA A 124 1.95 -0.45 -19.76
C ALA A 124 0.89 0.63 -20.09
N ALA A 125 -0.38 0.37 -19.75
CA ALA A 125 -1.47 1.34 -19.74
C ALA A 125 -2.20 1.24 -18.38
N VAL A 126 -2.38 2.38 -17.71
CA VAL A 126 -3.16 2.43 -16.47
C VAL A 126 -4.65 2.36 -16.84
N PHE A 127 -5.25 1.18 -16.69
CA PHE A 127 -6.68 0.99 -16.89
C PHE A 127 -7.43 1.28 -15.58
N ARG A 128 -7.79 2.55 -15.39
CA ARG A 128 -8.64 2.99 -14.28
C ARG A 128 -9.62 4.06 -14.71
N GLY A 129 -10.75 4.17 -14.01
CA GLY A 129 -11.75 5.17 -14.33
C GLY A 129 -13.07 4.98 -13.59
N VAL A 130 -14.09 5.75 -13.99
CA VAL A 130 -15.46 5.61 -13.51
C VAL A 130 -16.25 4.78 -14.53
N GLN A 131 -16.77 3.63 -14.10
CA GLN A 131 -17.61 2.78 -14.95
C GLN A 131 -19.09 3.18 -14.87
N PHE A 132 -19.55 3.58 -13.68
CA PHE A 132 -20.94 3.99 -13.48
C PHE A 132 -21.01 5.25 -12.64
N THR A 133 -21.93 6.14 -13.00
CA THR A 133 -22.39 7.27 -12.19
C THR A 133 -23.88 7.13 -11.95
N GLY A 134 -24.36 7.55 -10.79
CA GLY A 134 -25.79 7.75 -10.60
C GLY A 134 -26.22 7.84 -9.15
N SER A 135 -27.51 7.96 -8.96
CA SER A 135 -28.11 8.13 -7.64
C SER A 135 -28.71 6.83 -7.10
N VAL A 136 -28.57 6.63 -5.79
CA VAL A 136 -29.19 5.55 -5.01
C VAL A 136 -30.12 6.17 -3.98
N PRO A 137 -31.45 5.96 -4.08
CA PRO A 137 -32.41 6.44 -3.09
C PRO A 137 -32.11 5.95 -1.67
N ALA A 138 -32.59 6.70 -0.68
CA ALA A 138 -32.44 6.40 0.74
C ALA A 138 -32.76 4.93 1.07
N ARG A 139 -31.88 4.26 1.81
CA ARG A 139 -32.07 2.87 2.27
C ARG A 139 -32.36 1.83 1.19
N THR A 140 -32.02 2.12 -0.06
CA THR A 140 -32.21 1.16 -1.18
C THR A 140 -30.89 0.58 -1.66
N THR A 141 -30.98 -0.51 -2.42
CA THR A 141 -29.86 -1.07 -3.19
C THR A 141 -30.16 -0.96 -4.67
N LYS A 142 -29.21 -0.44 -5.44
CA LYS A 142 -29.26 -0.42 -6.90
C LYS A 142 -28.15 -1.30 -7.45
N ARG A 143 -28.44 -2.03 -8.53
CA ARG A 143 -27.52 -2.97 -9.17
C ARG A 143 -27.16 -2.49 -10.57
N TRP A 144 -25.87 -2.50 -10.87
CA TRP A 144 -25.31 -2.23 -12.19
C TRP A 144 -24.51 -3.43 -12.67
N PHE A 145 -24.27 -3.50 -13.98
CA PHE A 145 -23.38 -4.51 -14.54
C PHE A 145 -22.60 -3.96 -15.73
N THR A 146 -21.40 -4.51 -15.91
CA THR A 146 -20.54 -4.28 -17.08
C THR A 146 -19.99 -5.63 -17.53
N HIS A 147 -19.60 -5.74 -18.79
CA HIS A 147 -19.26 -7.00 -19.43
C HIS A 147 -18.07 -6.85 -20.37
N SER A 148 -17.63 -7.95 -20.98
CA SER A 148 -16.48 -7.98 -21.88
C SER A 148 -15.15 -7.57 -21.22
N TRP A 149 -15.01 -7.82 -19.92
CA TRP A 149 -13.74 -7.64 -19.21
C TRP A 149 -12.83 -8.84 -19.45
N PRO A 150 -11.57 -8.67 -19.87
CA PRO A 150 -10.67 -9.80 -20.03
C PRO A 150 -10.50 -10.58 -18.72
N ALA A 151 -10.65 -11.90 -18.78
CA ALA A 151 -10.62 -12.75 -17.58
C ALA A 151 -9.26 -12.81 -16.88
N HIS A 152 -8.20 -12.40 -17.58
CA HIS A 152 -6.85 -12.33 -17.06
C HIS A 152 -6.52 -10.96 -16.43
N TRP A 153 -7.51 -10.05 -16.32
CA TRP A 153 -7.36 -8.77 -15.62
C TRP A 153 -7.74 -8.90 -14.15
N TYR A 154 -6.92 -8.31 -13.28
CA TYR A 154 -7.22 -8.18 -11.86
C TYR A 154 -7.89 -6.83 -11.60
N VAL A 155 -9.23 -6.82 -11.56
CA VAL A 155 -10.02 -5.59 -11.44
C VAL A 155 -10.45 -5.36 -10.00
N LEU A 156 -10.04 -4.23 -9.41
CA LEU A 156 -10.55 -3.71 -8.15
C LEU A 156 -11.72 -2.76 -8.42
N TRP A 157 -12.80 -2.90 -7.64
CA TRP A 157 -13.97 -2.05 -7.71
C TRP A 157 -14.15 -1.26 -6.41
N THR A 158 -14.26 0.06 -6.54
CA THR A 158 -14.49 0.97 -5.42
C THR A 158 -15.70 1.84 -5.70
N VAL A 159 -16.54 2.06 -4.69
CA VAL A 159 -17.68 2.98 -4.82
C VAL A 159 -17.45 4.18 -3.92
N VAL A 160 -17.57 5.37 -4.51
CA VAL A 160 -17.35 6.64 -3.83
C VAL A 160 -18.65 7.45 -3.85
N PRO A 161 -19.21 7.83 -2.68
CA PRO A 161 -20.24 8.86 -2.61
C PRO A 161 -19.70 10.18 -3.14
N THR A 162 -20.43 10.82 -4.05
CA THR A 162 -20.06 12.13 -4.61
C THR A 162 -20.96 13.26 -4.14
N ALA A 163 -22.20 12.94 -3.73
CA ALA A 163 -23.09 13.89 -3.08
C ALA A 163 -24.15 13.16 -2.22
N PRO A 164 -24.67 13.81 -1.16
CA PRO A 164 -24.15 15.03 -0.55
C PRO A 164 -22.86 14.76 0.25
N ALA A 165 -21.98 15.76 0.34
CA ALA A 165 -20.84 15.74 1.26
C ALA A 165 -21.35 15.99 2.68
N VAL A 166 -21.29 14.96 3.52
CA VAL A 166 -21.72 15.03 4.92
C VAL A 166 -20.69 14.34 5.79
N ASP A 167 -20.37 14.94 6.93
CA ASP A 167 -19.57 14.29 7.95
C ASP A 167 -20.42 13.28 8.73
N GLY A 168 -19.85 12.13 9.06
CA GLY A 168 -20.52 11.12 9.86
C GLY A 168 -20.18 9.69 9.45
N GLY A 169 -21.15 8.79 9.64
CA GLY A 169 -21.01 7.37 9.31
C GLY A 169 -20.96 7.10 7.80
N ALA A 170 -20.57 5.88 7.44
CA ALA A 170 -20.49 5.46 6.04
C ALA A 170 -21.84 5.66 5.30
N GLN A 171 -21.78 6.33 4.14
CA GLN A 171 -22.98 6.60 3.33
C GLN A 171 -23.41 5.41 2.46
N VAL A 172 -22.46 4.58 2.02
CA VAL A 172 -22.71 3.45 1.14
C VAL A 172 -21.93 2.22 1.56
N LYS A 173 -22.45 1.05 1.18
CA LYS A 173 -21.70 -0.20 1.09
C LYS A 173 -21.93 -0.79 -0.29
N TRP A 174 -21.00 -1.59 -0.79
CA TRP A 174 -21.17 -2.29 -2.07
C TRP A 174 -20.69 -3.73 -1.99
N THR A 175 -21.23 -4.55 -2.88
CA THR A 175 -20.71 -5.89 -3.17
C THR A 175 -20.43 -6.01 -4.66
N THR A 176 -19.39 -6.76 -4.98
CA THR A 176 -19.04 -7.12 -6.36
C THR A 176 -19.27 -8.61 -6.54
N GLN A 177 -20.04 -8.96 -7.56
CA GLN A 177 -20.23 -10.33 -8.01
C GLN A 177 -19.66 -10.45 -9.42
N VAL A 178 -19.11 -11.62 -9.75
CA VAL A 178 -18.49 -11.88 -11.05
C VAL A 178 -19.10 -13.12 -11.68
N THR A 179 -19.24 -13.12 -13.01
CA THR A 179 -19.64 -14.30 -13.77
C THR A 179 -18.82 -14.39 -15.03
N ARG A 180 -18.38 -15.60 -15.40
CA ARG A 180 -17.70 -15.84 -16.68
C ARG A 180 -18.69 -15.64 -17.82
N GLN A 181 -18.36 -14.76 -18.75
CA GLN A 181 -19.14 -14.51 -19.97
C GLN A 181 -18.79 -15.51 -21.07
N SER A 182 -17.49 -15.76 -21.29
CA SER A 182 -16.96 -16.68 -22.30
C SER A 182 -15.55 -17.17 -21.93
N GLY A 183 -14.86 -17.86 -22.84
CA GLY A 183 -13.50 -18.41 -22.65
C GLY A 183 -12.46 -17.39 -22.19
N GLY A 184 -12.62 -16.10 -22.51
CA GLY A 184 -11.67 -15.05 -22.14
C GLY A 184 -12.29 -13.82 -21.48
N LEU A 185 -13.59 -13.82 -21.15
CA LEU A 185 -14.30 -12.62 -20.72
C LEU A 185 -15.13 -12.83 -19.45
N LEU A 186 -15.26 -11.77 -18.64
CA LEU A 186 -16.03 -11.68 -17.41
C LEU A 186 -17.13 -10.60 -17.50
N LYS A 187 -18.18 -10.79 -16.71
CA LYS A 187 -19.14 -9.76 -16.33
C LYS A 187 -18.99 -9.46 -14.85
N TYR A 188 -19.01 -8.18 -14.50
CA TYR A 188 -19.07 -7.72 -13.12
C TYR A 188 -20.44 -7.13 -12.83
N PHE A 189 -20.95 -7.41 -11.64
CA PHE A 189 -22.18 -6.86 -11.11
C PHE A 189 -21.85 -6.15 -9.81
N LEU A 190 -22.22 -4.87 -9.72
CA LEU A 190 -22.04 -4.08 -8.51
C LEU A 190 -23.41 -3.82 -7.91
N ALA A 191 -23.62 -4.24 -6.67
CA ALA A 191 -24.79 -3.88 -5.88
C ALA A 191 -24.37 -2.83 -4.85
N ILE A 192 -24.90 -1.62 -4.98
CA ILE A 192 -24.57 -0.49 -4.09
C ILE A 192 -25.78 -0.21 -3.23
N THR A 193 -25.60 -0.32 -1.91
CA THR A 193 -26.62 -0.01 -0.91
C THR A 193 -26.34 1.35 -0.31
N ASN A 194 -27.31 2.26 -0.40
CA ASN A 194 -27.29 3.51 0.33
C ASN A 194 -27.72 3.25 1.79
N LEU A 195 -26.88 3.64 2.73
CA LEU A 195 -27.06 3.45 4.17
C LEU A 195 -27.74 4.64 4.85
N THR A 196 -27.89 5.75 4.15
CA THR A 196 -28.42 7.02 4.67
C THR A 196 -29.94 7.13 4.53
N GLY A 197 -30.50 8.15 5.19
CA GLY A 197 -31.92 8.52 5.07
C GLY A 197 -32.25 9.43 3.88
N GLY A 198 -31.26 9.86 3.10
CA GLY A 198 -31.42 10.69 1.89
C GLY A 198 -30.92 9.97 0.64
N GLN A 199 -31.14 10.56 -0.53
CA GLN A 199 -30.47 10.07 -1.75
C GLN A 199 -28.95 10.29 -1.66
N VAL A 200 -28.18 9.36 -2.20
CA VAL A 200 -26.72 9.50 -2.36
C VAL A 200 -26.36 9.28 -3.82
N ASP A 201 -25.63 10.24 -4.38
CA ASP A 201 -24.99 10.13 -5.69
C ASP A 201 -23.65 9.41 -5.53
N VAL A 202 -23.35 8.50 -6.46
CA VAL A 202 -22.19 7.63 -6.39
C VAL A 202 -21.47 7.53 -7.73
N GLU A 203 -20.17 7.27 -7.63
CA GLU A 203 -19.34 6.75 -8.70
C GLU A 203 -18.87 5.35 -8.37
N ALA A 204 -19.06 4.41 -9.29
CA ALA A 204 -18.39 3.12 -9.26
C ALA A 204 -17.12 3.20 -10.11
N ARG A 205 -15.98 3.22 -9.43
CA ARG A 205 -14.65 3.31 -10.01
C ARG A 205 -14.02 1.93 -10.13
N TYR A 206 -13.13 1.77 -11.10
CA TYR A 206 -12.32 0.58 -11.26
C TYR A 206 -10.84 0.93 -11.39
N ASP A 207 -9.99 0.02 -10.92
CA ASP A 207 -8.55 -0.02 -11.17
C ASP A 207 -8.18 -1.44 -11.62
N VAL A 208 -7.45 -1.57 -12.72
CA VAL A 208 -6.83 -2.84 -13.13
C VAL A 208 -5.44 -2.90 -12.52
N LEU A 209 -5.29 -3.75 -11.50
CA LEU A 209 -4.07 -3.90 -10.72
C LEU A 209 -2.97 -4.70 -11.45
N GLY A 210 -3.30 -5.33 -12.58
CA GLY A 210 -2.38 -6.12 -13.38
C GLY A 210 -3.10 -6.97 -14.44
N TRP A 211 -2.33 -7.50 -15.39
CA TRP A 211 -2.80 -8.48 -16.38
C TRP A 211 -1.74 -9.56 -16.59
N SER A 212 -2.14 -10.84 -16.64
CA SER A 212 -1.22 -11.95 -17.00
C SER A 212 -1.79 -12.76 -18.16
N PRO A 213 -1.34 -12.53 -19.41
CA PRO A 213 -1.92 -13.16 -20.59
C PRO A 213 -1.69 -14.68 -20.64
N GLY A 214 -0.78 -15.23 -19.83
CA GLY A 214 -0.35 -16.63 -19.85
C GLY A 214 -0.89 -17.52 -18.73
N ALA A 215 -1.85 -17.05 -17.91
CA ALA A 215 -2.32 -17.76 -16.72
C ALA A 215 -3.71 -18.43 -16.87
N LEU A 216 -4.14 -18.76 -18.09
CA LEU A 216 -5.36 -19.56 -18.34
C LEU A 216 -5.02 -20.94 -18.88
#